data_AF-A0A2T2NRR3-F1
#
_entry.id   AF-A0A2T2NRR3-F1
#
_cell.length_a   1.000
_cell.length_b   1.000
_cell.length_c   1.000
_cell.angle_alpha   90.00
_cell.angle_beta   90.00
_cell.angle_gamma   90.00
#
_symmetry.space_group_name_H-M   'P 1'
#
loop_
_entity.id
_entity.type
_entity.pdbx_description
1 polymer ?
#
loop_
_entity_poly.entity_id
_entity_poly.type
_entity_poly.pdbx_seq_one_letter_code
_entity_poly.pdbx_strand_id
1 'polypeptide(L)'
;MASSASLDSAAAVAPAQTTAPNHTVPRQPNRLKLKNTFVSDLQDIRNLDFKDRQNLLKGPHVHFIVGDHVAKAYPLRLFEATSMMAEKLLVDGQFVYLPEEIEWQAFLDIFDWLEFVCCRPKAPKLSAKLNMYSDLSLCAASRYAGVDRYTEPIFRWYWAYFSNNIPTYEEISDALLCIQHTNKDPFFRLISKRLATLQHENQIPDPETFALYLASNPDLQAEVTKINQKQERKGELEAARAELRAHAEKRRIQAEEDRIRRLEAEKEREARFAERKRRDKDKWEAQKQKDAALEKSVQEKLRSQGNGQNKKLTLEEARHFEKTRGRRPPRSVF
;
A
#
# COMPACT_ATOMS: atom_id res chain seq x y z
N MET A 1 33.78 34.39 67.35
CA MET A 1 33.79 33.09 68.05
C MET A 1 33.02 32.12 67.16
N ALA A 2 33.65 31.50 66.16
CA ALA A 2 34.54 30.35 66.23
C ALA A 2 33.89 29.12 66.91
N SER A 3 33.28 28.23 66.11
CA SER A 3 33.13 26.79 66.37
C SER A 3 32.56 26.14 65.10
N SER A 4 33.36 25.55 64.22
CA SER A 4 33.94 24.18 64.28
C SER A 4 32.96 23.09 63.84
N ALA A 5 33.08 22.75 62.55
CA ALA A 5 33.02 21.44 61.91
C ALA A 5 32.49 20.21 62.69
N SER A 6 31.59 19.48 62.04
CA SER A 6 31.50 18.02 62.14
C SER A 6 31.20 17.45 60.75
N LEU A 7 32.17 16.73 60.21
CA LEU A 7 32.12 15.95 58.97
C LEU A 7 31.65 14.55 59.33
N ASP A 8 30.41 14.18 59.00
CA ASP A 8 29.98 12.79 59.08
C ASP A 8 30.11 12.10 57.73
N SER A 9 31.00 11.11 57.76
CA SER A 9 31.43 10.21 56.71
C SER A 9 30.32 9.21 56.35
N ALA A 10 29.63 9.43 55.24
CA ALA A 10 28.74 8.44 54.65
C ALA A 10 29.54 7.38 53.90
N ALA A 11 29.72 6.21 54.53
CA ALA A 11 30.32 5.03 53.92
C ALA A 11 29.43 4.53 52.76
N ALA A 12 30.01 4.48 51.57
CA ALA A 12 29.41 3.89 50.39
C ALA A 12 29.29 2.36 50.56
N VAL A 13 28.07 1.88 50.80
CA VAL A 13 27.74 0.46 50.75
C VAL A 13 27.57 0.07 49.29
N ALA A 14 28.47 -0.78 48.80
CA ALA A 14 28.42 -1.34 47.46
C ALA A 14 27.15 -2.20 47.28
N PRO A 15 26.43 -2.10 46.15
CA PRO A 15 25.29 -2.96 45.87
C PRO A 15 25.76 -4.40 45.63
N ALA A 16 25.26 -5.31 46.46
CA ALA A 16 25.43 -6.75 46.31
C ALA A 16 24.91 -7.19 44.94
N GLN A 17 25.78 -7.82 44.15
CA GLN A 17 25.41 -8.48 42.91
C GLN A 17 24.61 -9.74 43.22
N THR A 18 23.29 -9.62 43.16
CA THR A 18 22.37 -10.77 43.21
C THR A 18 22.50 -11.56 41.92
N THR A 19 23.33 -12.60 41.93
CA THR A 19 23.37 -13.60 40.87
C THR A 19 22.02 -14.31 40.80
N ALA A 20 21.22 -13.99 39.78
CA ALA A 20 19.97 -14.67 39.52
C ALA A 20 20.23 -16.16 39.24
N PRO A 21 19.50 -17.08 39.90
CA PRO A 21 19.60 -18.51 39.61
C PRO A 21 19.14 -18.77 38.19
N ASN A 22 19.99 -19.48 37.45
CA ASN A 22 19.79 -19.90 36.07
C ASN A 22 18.66 -20.93 36.01
N HIS A 23 17.40 -20.47 36.04
CA HIS A 23 16.23 -21.33 35.84
C HIS A 23 16.21 -21.79 34.37
N THR A 24 16.71 -23.00 34.15
CA THR A 24 16.48 -23.74 32.92
C THR A 24 14.99 -24.02 32.84
N VAL A 25 14.27 -23.21 32.05
CA VAL A 25 12.83 -23.41 31.80
C VAL A 25 12.67 -24.80 31.16
N PRO A 26 11.97 -25.75 31.79
CA PRO A 26 11.69 -27.04 31.18
C PRO A 26 10.92 -26.80 29.89
N ARG A 27 11.52 -27.27 28.79
CA ARG A 27 10.96 -27.23 27.45
C ARG A 27 9.58 -27.88 27.51
N GLN A 28 8.52 -27.07 27.37
CA GLN A 28 7.16 -27.58 27.41
C GLN A 28 7.02 -28.72 26.40
N PRO A 29 6.49 -29.90 26.81
CA PRO A 29 6.24 -30.99 25.88
C PRO A 29 5.36 -30.46 24.75
N ASN A 30 5.73 -30.79 23.52
CA ASN A 30 5.02 -30.44 22.29
C ASN A 30 3.51 -30.44 22.53
N ARG A 31 2.93 -29.23 22.61
CA ARG A 31 1.49 -29.02 22.63
C ARG A 31 0.97 -29.74 21.39
N LEU A 32 0.30 -30.87 21.60
CA LEU A 32 -0.43 -31.58 20.57
C LEU A 32 -1.28 -30.54 19.86
N LYS A 33 -0.99 -30.32 18.57
CA LYS A 33 -1.84 -29.51 17.70
C LYS A 33 -3.17 -30.24 17.61
N LEU A 34 -4.07 -29.96 18.54
CA LEU A 34 -5.49 -30.26 18.43
C LEU A 34 -5.91 -29.63 17.10
N LYS A 35 -6.16 -30.50 16.12
CA LYS A 35 -6.77 -30.09 14.86
C LYS A 35 -8.08 -29.41 15.25
N ASN A 36 -8.19 -28.14 14.88
CA ASN A 36 -9.35 -27.29 15.13
C ASN A 36 -10.48 -27.74 14.19
N THR A 37 -11.01 -28.95 14.41
CA THR A 37 -11.85 -29.69 13.44
C THR A 37 -13.35 -29.65 13.69
N PHE A 38 -13.87 -28.73 14.50
CA PHE A 38 -15.32 -28.47 14.54
C PHE A 38 -15.61 -26.99 14.80
N VAL A 39 -15.47 -26.14 13.77
CA VAL A 39 -16.42 -25.02 13.66
C VAL A 39 -17.69 -25.64 13.12
N SER A 40 -18.48 -26.24 14.01
CA SER A 40 -19.90 -26.41 13.74
C SER A 40 -20.41 -25.00 13.46
N ASP A 41 -20.89 -24.74 12.26
CA ASP A 41 -21.60 -23.50 11.97
C ASP A 41 -22.78 -23.44 12.93
N LEU A 42 -22.61 -22.73 14.05
CA LEU A 42 -23.68 -22.58 15.04
C LEU A 42 -24.89 -22.03 14.30
N GLN A 43 -25.98 -22.79 14.30
CA GLN A 43 -27.21 -22.37 13.66
C GLN A 43 -27.75 -21.15 14.42
N ASP A 44 -28.08 -20.08 13.69
CA ASP A 44 -28.69 -18.92 14.31
C ASP A 44 -30.06 -19.30 14.91
N ILE A 45 -30.21 -19.16 16.23
CA ILE A 45 -31.44 -19.49 16.94
C ILE A 45 -32.68 -18.79 16.38
N ARG A 46 -32.52 -17.64 15.73
CA ARG A 46 -33.62 -16.89 15.10
C ARG A 46 -34.26 -17.66 13.94
N ASN A 47 -33.52 -18.59 13.34
CA ASN A 47 -33.96 -19.43 12.23
C ASN A 47 -34.53 -20.78 12.68
N LEU A 48 -34.49 -21.08 13.99
CA LEU A 48 -35.12 -22.27 14.55
C LEU A 48 -36.64 -22.09 14.63
N ASP A 49 -37.38 -23.20 14.64
CA ASP A 49 -38.81 -23.16 14.94
C ASP A 49 -39.05 -22.79 16.41
N PHE A 50 -40.23 -22.25 16.71
CA PHE A 50 -40.58 -21.79 18.07
C PHE A 50 -40.43 -22.90 19.11
N LYS A 51 -40.84 -24.13 18.77
CA LYS A 51 -40.75 -25.29 19.67
C LYS A 51 -39.29 -25.65 19.99
N ASP A 52 -38.40 -25.55 19.01
CA ASP A 52 -36.97 -25.85 19.20
C ASP A 52 -36.31 -24.76 20.05
N ARG A 53 -36.63 -23.48 19.81
CA ARG A 53 -36.19 -22.38 20.67
C ARG A 53 -36.62 -22.57 22.13
N GLN A 54 -37.86 -23.00 22.37
CA GLN A 54 -38.33 -23.31 23.72
C GLN A 54 -37.61 -24.51 24.35
N ASN A 55 -37.16 -25.47 23.55
CA ASN A 55 -36.41 -26.61 24.05
C ASN A 55 -35.01 -26.22 24.55
N LEU A 56 -34.43 -25.13 24.03
CA LEU A 56 -33.16 -24.57 24.51
C LEU A 56 -33.26 -23.98 25.93
N LEU A 57 -34.45 -23.60 26.39
CA LEU A 57 -34.68 -23.05 27.73
C LEU A 57 -34.77 -24.13 28.83
N LYS A 58 -34.70 -25.41 28.47
CA LYS A 58 -34.83 -26.54 29.41
C LYS A 58 -33.47 -27.05 29.88
N GLY A 59 -33.43 -27.57 31.10
CA GLY A 59 -32.28 -28.32 31.63
C GLY A 59 -31.46 -27.54 32.66
N PRO A 60 -30.16 -27.85 32.82
CA PRO A 60 -29.31 -27.17 33.78
C PRO A 60 -29.07 -25.70 33.39
N HIS A 61 -28.67 -24.91 34.38
CA HIS A 61 -28.33 -23.50 34.20
C HIS A 61 -26.83 -23.29 34.38
N VAL A 62 -26.28 -22.34 33.62
CA VAL A 62 -24.98 -21.73 33.85
C VAL A 62 -25.17 -20.48 34.71
N HIS A 63 -24.25 -20.23 35.63
CA HIS A 63 -24.25 -19.08 36.52
C HIS A 63 -23.20 -18.07 36.06
N PHE A 64 -23.65 -16.87 35.74
CA PHE A 64 -22.79 -15.75 35.41
C PHE A 64 -22.33 -15.09 36.72
N ILE A 65 -21.02 -15.05 36.94
CA ILE A 65 -20.40 -14.55 38.17
C ILE A 65 -19.68 -13.22 37.86
N VAL A 66 -19.96 -12.20 38.67
CA VAL A 66 -19.35 -10.87 38.62
C VAL A 66 -18.72 -10.60 39.99
N GLY A 67 -17.39 -10.54 40.06
CA GLY A 67 -16.67 -10.55 41.34
C GLY A 67 -17.02 -11.81 42.15
N ASP A 68 -17.56 -11.62 43.35
CA ASP A 68 -17.96 -12.71 44.27
C ASP A 68 -19.47 -13.03 44.23
N HIS A 69 -20.21 -12.46 43.28
CA HIS A 69 -21.66 -12.55 43.23
C HIS A 69 -22.16 -13.25 41.96
N VAL A 70 -23.18 -14.09 42.12
CA VAL A 70 -23.93 -14.66 41.01
C VAL A 70 -24.89 -13.60 40.47
N ALA A 71 -24.60 -13.05 39.30
CA ALA A 71 -25.40 -12.01 38.67
C ALA A 71 -26.67 -12.58 38.03
N LYS A 72 -26.58 -13.72 37.33
CA LYS A 72 -27.72 -14.35 36.66
C LYS A 72 -27.51 -15.87 36.48
N ALA A 73 -28.59 -16.64 36.60
CA ALA A 73 -28.65 -18.03 36.12
C ALA A 73 -29.27 -18.06 34.71
N TYR A 74 -28.64 -18.76 33.77
CA TYR A 74 -28.99 -18.77 32.36
C TYR A 74 -29.07 -20.21 31.81
N PRO A 75 -30.02 -20.59 30.93
CA PRO A 75 -30.12 -21.96 30.44
C PRO A 75 -28.86 -22.43 29.70
N LEU A 76 -28.22 -23.50 30.16
CA LEU A 76 -26.93 -23.99 29.63
C LEU A 76 -27.03 -24.33 28.14
N ARG A 77 -28.11 -25.02 27.73
CA ARG A 77 -28.32 -25.39 26.32
C ARG A 77 -28.42 -24.18 25.40
N LEU A 78 -29.07 -23.11 25.86
CA LEU A 78 -29.17 -21.87 25.09
C LEU A 78 -27.81 -21.18 25.02
N PHE A 79 -27.01 -21.20 26.09
CA PHE A 79 -25.65 -20.67 26.09
C PHE A 79 -24.76 -21.39 25.07
N GLU A 80 -24.72 -22.73 25.12
CA GLU A 80 -23.95 -23.56 24.20
C GLU A 80 -24.41 -23.41 22.74
N ALA A 81 -25.72 -23.25 22.51
CA ALA A 81 -26.26 -23.09 21.17
C ALA A 81 -25.96 -21.71 20.55
N THR A 82 -25.72 -20.68 21.36
CA THR A 82 -25.55 -19.30 20.89
C THR A 82 -24.11 -18.82 20.92
N SER A 83 -23.33 -19.23 21.92
CA SER A 83 -21.99 -18.73 22.19
C SER A 83 -20.92 -19.58 21.50
N MET A 84 -20.15 -18.96 20.61
CA MET A 84 -18.92 -19.55 20.05
C MET A 84 -17.80 -19.71 21.09
N MET A 85 -17.95 -19.09 22.25
CA MET A 85 -16.96 -19.09 23.33
C MET A 85 -17.40 -19.97 24.50
N ALA A 86 -18.53 -20.69 24.39
CA ALA A 86 -19.11 -21.46 25.49
C ALA A 86 -18.10 -22.43 26.12
N GLU A 87 -17.41 -23.24 25.31
CA GLU A 87 -16.39 -24.20 25.77
C GLU A 87 -15.24 -23.53 26.54
N LYS A 88 -14.88 -22.29 26.18
CA LYS A 88 -13.77 -21.56 26.81
C LYS A 88 -14.19 -20.81 28.06
N LEU A 89 -15.43 -20.32 28.09
CA LEU A 89 -15.97 -19.50 29.17
C LEU A 89 -16.54 -20.34 30.31
N LEU A 90 -16.99 -21.57 30.02
CA LEU A 90 -17.52 -22.47 31.04
C LEU A 90 -16.40 -23.04 31.91
N VAL A 91 -16.47 -22.74 33.20
CA VAL A 91 -15.69 -23.35 34.27
C VAL A 91 -16.56 -24.38 34.98
N ASP A 92 -16.05 -25.60 35.13
CA ASP A 92 -16.75 -26.76 35.72
C ASP A 92 -18.11 -27.08 35.08
N GLY A 93 -18.33 -26.62 33.84
CA GLY A 93 -19.58 -26.79 33.10
C GLY A 93 -20.78 -26.01 33.65
N GLN A 94 -20.57 -25.12 34.63
CA GLN A 94 -21.67 -24.43 35.33
C GLN A 94 -21.41 -22.95 35.59
N PHE A 95 -20.19 -22.44 35.49
CA PHE A 95 -19.85 -21.07 35.85
C PHE A 95 -19.23 -20.32 34.68
N VAL A 96 -19.60 -19.05 34.51
CA VAL A 96 -18.91 -18.11 33.61
C VAL A 96 -18.51 -16.90 34.43
N TYR A 97 -17.21 -16.69 34.58
CA TYR A 97 -16.66 -15.55 35.30
C TYR A 97 -16.49 -14.38 34.32
N LEU A 98 -17.13 -13.25 34.64
CA LEU A 98 -17.00 -12.03 33.86
C LEU A 98 -15.77 -11.24 34.35
N PRO A 99 -14.90 -10.80 33.44
CA PRO A 99 -13.79 -9.94 33.77
C PRO A 99 -14.29 -8.53 34.10
N GLU A 100 -13.58 -7.81 34.98
CA GLU A 100 -13.99 -6.49 35.46
C GLU A 100 -14.09 -5.44 34.35
N GLU A 101 -13.34 -5.64 33.26
CA GLU A 101 -13.31 -4.74 32.11
C GLU A 101 -14.56 -4.85 31.23
N ILE A 102 -15.40 -5.86 31.42
CA ILE A 102 -16.64 -6.04 30.65
C ILE A 102 -17.82 -5.52 31.46
N GLU A 103 -18.55 -4.58 30.88
CA GLU A 103 -19.78 -4.04 31.46
C GLU A 103 -20.83 -5.16 31.64
N TRP A 104 -20.98 -5.62 32.87
CA TRP A 104 -21.79 -6.79 33.20
C TRP A 104 -23.27 -6.59 32.84
N GLN A 105 -23.81 -5.37 32.97
CA GLN A 105 -25.20 -5.10 32.59
C GLN A 105 -25.41 -5.30 31.09
N ALA A 106 -24.47 -4.84 30.25
CA ALA A 106 -24.53 -5.04 28.81
C ALA A 106 -24.42 -6.53 28.43
N PHE A 107 -23.63 -7.29 29.19
CA PHE A 107 -23.56 -8.75 29.07
C PHE A 107 -24.91 -9.40 29.43
N LEU A 108 -25.54 -9.02 30.54
CA LEU A 108 -26.85 -9.56 30.91
C LEU A 108 -27.92 -9.22 29.88
N ASP A 109 -27.92 -7.99 29.35
CA ASP A 109 -28.93 -7.53 28.40
C ASP A 109 -28.95 -8.35 27.10
N ILE A 110 -27.79 -8.78 26.58
CA ILE A 110 -27.74 -9.63 25.39
C ILE A 110 -28.35 -11.01 25.67
N PHE A 111 -28.11 -11.57 26.85
CA PHE A 111 -28.65 -12.86 27.26
C PHE A 111 -30.15 -12.78 27.61
N ASP A 112 -30.60 -11.72 28.27
CA ASP A 112 -32.03 -11.41 28.45
C ASP A 112 -32.76 -11.34 27.11
N TRP A 113 -32.15 -10.68 26.12
CA TRP A 113 -32.71 -10.62 24.77
C TRP A 113 -32.74 -12.00 24.09
N LEU A 114 -31.72 -12.84 24.25
CA LEU A 114 -31.71 -14.21 23.70
C LEU A 114 -32.80 -15.09 24.32
N GLU A 115 -32.98 -15.03 25.64
CA GLU A 115 -34.11 -15.69 26.33
C GLU A 115 -35.45 -15.17 25.81
N PHE A 116 -35.57 -13.84 25.65
CA PHE A 116 -36.77 -13.22 25.10
C PHE A 116 -37.10 -13.72 23.69
N VAL A 117 -36.10 -13.88 22.83
CA VAL A 117 -36.25 -14.46 21.49
C VAL A 117 -36.80 -15.90 21.55
N CYS A 118 -36.36 -16.69 22.53
CA CYS A 118 -36.87 -18.04 22.74
C CYS A 118 -38.31 -18.10 23.28
N CYS A 119 -38.74 -17.06 24.01
CA CYS A 119 -40.09 -16.95 24.55
C CYS A 119 -41.13 -16.39 23.57
N ARG A 120 -40.72 -15.95 22.37
CA ARG A 120 -41.62 -15.32 21.38
C ARG A 120 -41.81 -16.20 20.13
N PRO A 121 -43.01 -16.26 19.54
CA PRO A 121 -43.24 -16.96 18.27
C PRO A 121 -42.43 -16.40 17.11
N LYS A 122 -42.26 -15.07 17.07
CA LYS A 122 -41.39 -14.37 16.12
C LYS A 122 -40.09 -13.99 16.84
N ALA A 123 -38.95 -14.22 16.22
CA ALA A 123 -37.65 -13.82 16.73
C ALA A 123 -37.36 -12.36 16.32
N PRO A 124 -37.55 -11.36 17.20
CA PRO A 124 -37.23 -9.98 16.86
C PRO A 124 -35.72 -9.81 16.63
N LYS A 125 -35.33 -8.77 15.91
CA LYS A 125 -33.93 -8.33 15.88
C LYS A 125 -33.63 -7.52 17.14
N LEU A 126 -32.39 -7.59 17.61
CA LEU A 126 -31.91 -6.73 18.68
C LEU A 126 -31.90 -5.28 18.17
N SER A 127 -32.61 -4.40 18.88
CA SER A 127 -32.67 -2.97 18.58
C SER A 127 -31.54 -2.24 19.30
N ALA A 128 -30.97 -1.23 18.64
CA ALA A 128 -30.09 -0.26 19.28
C ALA A 128 -30.84 0.49 20.40
N LYS A 129 -30.15 0.80 21.49
CA LYS A 129 -30.66 1.56 22.64
C LYS A 129 -30.62 3.07 22.40
N LEU A 130 -30.04 3.53 21.28
CA LEU A 130 -29.85 4.94 20.94
C LEU A 130 -28.92 5.69 21.91
N ASN A 131 -28.10 4.94 22.65
CA ASN A 131 -27.05 5.46 23.52
C ASN A 131 -25.74 4.77 23.11
N MET A 132 -24.76 5.56 22.68
CA MET A 132 -23.51 5.05 22.10
C MET A 132 -22.75 4.16 23.06
N TYR A 133 -22.56 4.62 24.31
CA TYR A 133 -21.90 3.83 25.35
C TYR A 133 -22.61 2.48 25.55
N SER A 134 -23.93 2.49 25.71
CA SER A 134 -24.71 1.28 25.96
C SER A 134 -24.67 0.30 24.79
N ASP A 135 -24.75 0.80 23.56
CA ASP A 135 -24.73 0.00 22.34
C ASP A 135 -23.33 -0.59 22.06
N LEU A 136 -22.26 0.18 22.30
CA LEU A 136 -20.89 -0.29 22.12
C LEU A 136 -20.48 -1.25 23.24
N SER A 137 -20.86 -1.00 24.50
CA SER A 137 -20.71 -1.95 25.61
C SER A 137 -21.42 -3.27 25.31
N LEU A 138 -22.63 -3.21 24.71
CA LEU A 138 -23.36 -4.40 24.27
C LEU A 138 -22.61 -5.17 23.18
N CYS A 139 -21.99 -4.46 22.22
CA CYS A 139 -21.15 -5.08 21.18
C CYS A 139 -19.84 -5.68 21.74
N ALA A 140 -19.23 -5.04 22.74
CA ALA A 140 -18.02 -5.52 23.38
C ALA A 140 -18.32 -6.78 24.21
N ALA A 141 -19.38 -6.74 25.03
CA ALA A 141 -19.84 -7.86 25.82
C ALA A 141 -20.27 -9.05 24.94
N SER A 142 -20.97 -8.80 23.84
CA SER A 142 -21.36 -9.87 22.90
C SER A 142 -20.15 -10.52 22.23
N ARG A 143 -19.11 -9.76 21.87
CA ARG A 143 -17.86 -10.30 21.34
C ARG A 143 -17.13 -11.15 22.35
N TYR A 144 -17.02 -10.67 23.60
CA TYR A 144 -16.43 -11.45 24.70
C TYR A 144 -17.16 -12.79 24.87
N ALA A 145 -18.50 -12.73 24.89
CA ALA A 145 -19.37 -13.89 24.99
C ALA A 145 -19.42 -14.76 23.72
N GLY A 146 -18.83 -14.36 22.59
CA GLY A 146 -18.92 -15.10 21.33
C GLY A 146 -20.33 -15.16 20.72
N VAL A 147 -21.14 -14.13 20.95
CA VAL A 147 -22.53 -13.96 20.46
C VAL A 147 -22.70 -12.69 19.62
N ASP A 148 -21.60 -12.18 19.05
CA ASP A 148 -21.49 -10.92 18.31
C ASP A 148 -22.36 -10.85 17.05
N ARG A 149 -22.72 -11.99 16.46
CA ARG A 149 -23.67 -12.06 15.32
C ARG A 149 -25.01 -11.38 15.59
N TYR A 150 -25.43 -11.29 16.86
CA TYR A 150 -26.71 -10.68 17.23
C TYR A 150 -26.62 -9.16 17.35
N THR A 151 -25.44 -8.64 17.66
CA THR A 151 -25.14 -7.20 17.76
C THR A 151 -24.52 -6.63 16.49
N GLU A 152 -24.24 -7.46 15.47
CA GLU A 152 -23.60 -7.04 14.23
C GLU A 152 -24.28 -5.83 13.54
N PRO A 153 -25.63 -5.72 13.45
CA PRO A 153 -26.25 -4.54 12.85
C PRO A 153 -25.93 -3.24 13.59
N ILE A 154 -25.89 -3.29 14.93
CA ILE A 154 -25.54 -2.14 15.78
C ILE A 154 -24.08 -1.77 15.54
N PHE A 155 -23.19 -2.76 15.59
CA PHE A 155 -21.76 -2.59 15.33
C PHE A 155 -21.49 -1.94 13.95
N ARG A 156 -22.13 -2.44 12.89
CA ARG A 156 -21.97 -1.91 11.53
C ARG A 156 -22.46 -0.46 11.41
N TRP A 157 -23.51 -0.09 12.14
CA TRP A 157 -24.01 1.28 12.17
C TRP A 157 -22.98 2.23 12.77
N TYR A 158 -22.45 1.92 13.97
CA TYR A 158 -21.41 2.75 14.59
C TYR A 158 -20.11 2.75 13.77
N TRP A 159 -19.74 1.62 13.16
CA TRP A 159 -18.60 1.56 12.26
C TRP A 159 -18.76 2.56 11.09
N ALA A 160 -19.92 2.59 10.46
CA ALA A 160 -20.22 3.54 9.40
C ALA A 160 -20.26 4.99 9.93
N TYR A 161 -20.79 5.21 11.13
CA TYR A 161 -20.81 6.53 11.78
C TYR A 161 -19.39 7.08 11.95
N PHE A 162 -18.50 6.34 12.61
CA PHE A 162 -17.11 6.75 12.85
C PHE A 162 -16.28 6.83 11.56
N SER A 163 -16.64 6.06 10.52
CA SER A 163 -15.94 6.13 9.24
C SER A 163 -16.23 7.42 8.47
N ASN A 164 -17.47 7.93 8.57
CA ASN A 164 -17.96 9.00 7.70
C ASN A 164 -18.12 10.36 8.39
N ASN A 165 -18.31 10.39 9.71
CA ASN A 165 -18.52 11.62 10.46
C ASN A 165 -17.27 12.02 11.25
N ILE A 166 -17.31 13.22 11.84
CA ILE A 166 -16.34 13.70 12.82
C ILE A 166 -17.00 13.51 14.19
N PRO A 167 -16.60 12.50 14.98
CA PRO A 167 -17.22 12.27 16.29
C PRO A 167 -16.85 13.38 17.26
N THR A 168 -17.71 13.64 18.24
CA THR A 168 -17.39 14.57 19.34
C THR A 168 -16.37 13.94 20.30
N TYR A 169 -15.68 14.76 21.12
CA TYR A 169 -14.74 14.23 22.12
C TYR A 169 -15.42 13.35 23.17
N GLU A 170 -16.68 13.63 23.51
CA GLU A 170 -17.49 12.80 24.40
C GLU A 170 -17.77 11.44 23.75
N GLU A 171 -18.20 11.41 22.48
CA GLU A 171 -18.44 10.18 21.73
C GLU A 171 -17.17 9.32 21.57
N ILE A 172 -16.02 9.96 21.34
CA ILE A 172 -14.74 9.25 21.29
C ILE A 172 -14.45 8.62 22.66
N SER A 173 -14.65 9.38 23.74
CA SER A 173 -14.40 8.89 25.10
C SER A 173 -15.32 7.74 25.47
N ASP A 174 -16.62 7.85 25.19
CA ASP A 174 -17.61 6.78 25.38
C ASP A 174 -17.22 5.52 24.62
N ALA A 175 -16.85 5.66 23.34
CA ALA A 175 -16.41 4.53 22.54
C ALA A 175 -15.14 3.87 23.11
N LEU A 176 -14.17 4.67 23.56
CA LEU A 176 -12.93 4.18 24.15
C LEU A 176 -13.16 3.48 25.50
N LEU A 177 -14.13 3.91 26.30
CA LEU A 177 -14.48 3.23 27.55
C LEU A 177 -15.10 1.85 27.30
N CYS A 178 -15.87 1.69 26.21
CA CYS A 178 -16.47 0.41 25.85
C CYS A 178 -15.47 -0.58 25.22
N ILE A 179 -14.39 -0.07 24.63
CA ILE A 179 -13.41 -0.85 23.89
C ILE A 179 -12.20 -1.06 24.79
N GLN A 180 -11.88 -2.30 25.14
CA GLN A 180 -10.62 -2.61 25.81
C GLN A 180 -9.48 -1.96 25.03
N HIS A 181 -8.79 -0.97 25.63
CA HIS A 181 -7.74 -0.09 25.05
C HIS A 181 -6.54 -0.85 24.50
N THR A 182 -6.79 -1.74 23.56
CA THR A 182 -5.82 -2.62 22.94
C THR A 182 -5.74 -2.23 21.49
N ASN A 183 -4.51 -2.04 21.03
CA ASN A 183 -4.18 -1.78 19.63
C ASN A 183 -4.65 -2.90 18.66
N LYS A 184 -5.24 -3.99 19.21
CA LYS A 184 -5.84 -5.10 18.48
C LYS A 184 -7.32 -4.89 18.19
N ASP A 185 -8.02 -4.03 18.92
CA ASP A 185 -9.44 -3.83 18.69
C ASP A 185 -9.70 -3.09 17.35
N PRO A 186 -10.55 -3.64 16.47
CA PRO A 186 -10.85 -3.02 15.18
C PRO A 186 -11.42 -1.60 15.26
N PHE A 187 -12.27 -1.32 16.25
CA PHE A 187 -12.87 0.01 16.44
C PHE A 187 -11.84 1.02 16.94
N PHE A 188 -10.99 0.65 17.90
CA PHE A 188 -9.90 1.54 18.36
C PHE A 188 -9.03 1.98 17.18
N ARG A 189 -8.67 1.03 16.31
CA ARG A 189 -7.88 1.32 15.09
C ARG A 189 -8.64 2.16 14.08
N LEU A 190 -9.96 1.95 13.94
CA LEU A 190 -10.82 2.76 13.07
C LEU A 190 -10.82 4.22 13.54
N ILE A 191 -11.10 4.46 14.83
CA ILE A 191 -11.17 5.79 15.43
C ILE A 191 -9.80 6.48 15.33
N SER A 192 -8.73 5.81 15.75
CA SER A 192 -7.35 6.34 15.67
C SER A 192 -6.98 6.73 14.24
N LYS A 193 -7.31 5.87 13.26
CA LYS A 193 -7.05 6.14 11.83
C LYS A 193 -7.87 7.32 11.32
N ARG A 194 -9.16 7.41 11.70
CA ARG A 194 -10.02 8.51 11.30
C ARG A 194 -9.49 9.84 11.83
N LEU A 195 -9.14 9.90 13.12
CA LEU A 195 -8.58 11.10 13.75
C LEU A 195 -7.24 11.51 13.14
N ALA A 196 -6.35 10.56 12.88
CA ALA A 196 -5.09 10.81 12.19
C ALA A 196 -5.31 11.41 10.79
N THR A 197 -6.21 10.83 9.98
CA THR A 197 -6.58 11.39 8.68
C THR A 197 -7.15 12.81 8.80
N LEU A 198 -8.07 13.05 9.73
CA LEU A 198 -8.66 14.38 9.94
C LEU A 198 -7.60 15.42 10.36
N GLN A 199 -6.65 15.03 11.22
CA GLN A 199 -5.53 15.88 11.65
C GLN A 199 -4.62 16.21 10.46
N HIS A 200 -4.22 15.20 9.68
CA HIS A 200 -3.38 15.38 8.50
C HIS A 200 -4.05 16.27 7.43
N GLU A 201 -5.37 16.18 7.29
CA GLU A 201 -6.16 16.99 6.35
C GLU A 201 -6.57 18.37 6.91
N ASN A 202 -6.15 18.72 8.14
CA ASN A 202 -6.55 19.94 8.85
C ASN A 202 -8.08 20.14 8.95
N GLN A 203 -8.83 19.04 9.10
CA GLN A 203 -10.29 19.04 9.22
C GLN A 203 -10.79 19.00 10.68
N ILE A 204 -9.87 19.04 11.65
CA ILE A 204 -10.22 19.13 13.06
C ILE A 204 -10.64 20.57 13.38
N PRO A 205 -11.88 20.81 13.87
CA PRO A 205 -12.39 22.17 14.09
C PRO A 205 -11.54 23.00 15.07
N ASP A 206 -11.05 22.35 16.12
CA ASP A 206 -10.38 22.97 17.28
C ASP A 206 -9.09 22.21 17.64
N PRO A 207 -7.98 22.46 16.90
CA PRO A 207 -6.74 21.68 17.02
C PRO A 207 -6.08 21.79 18.41
N GLU A 208 -6.26 22.90 19.13
CA GLU A 208 -5.72 23.09 20.47
C GLU A 208 -6.41 22.18 21.50
N THR A 209 -7.75 22.14 21.49
CA THR A 209 -8.54 21.22 22.34
C THR A 209 -8.21 19.77 22.01
N PHE A 210 -8.08 19.45 20.72
CA PHE A 210 -7.71 18.10 20.29
C PHE A 210 -6.32 17.69 20.82
N ALA A 211 -5.34 18.60 20.83
CA ALA A 211 -4.02 18.32 21.39
C ALA A 211 -4.09 18.02 22.90
N LEU A 212 -4.90 18.77 23.66
CA LEU A 212 -5.14 18.52 25.09
C LEU A 212 -5.89 17.19 25.31
N TYR A 213 -6.84 16.86 24.44
CA TYR A 213 -7.57 15.60 24.47
C TYR A 213 -6.65 14.41 24.22
N LEU A 214 -5.76 14.50 23.22
CA LEU A 214 -4.75 13.48 22.96
C LEU A 214 -3.76 13.34 24.11
N ALA A 215 -3.33 14.44 24.74
CA ALA A 215 -2.45 14.40 25.90
C ALA A 215 -3.10 13.66 27.10
N SER A 216 -4.43 13.72 27.22
CA SER A 216 -5.18 12.97 28.22
C SER A 216 -5.34 11.48 27.87
N ASN A 217 -5.08 11.08 26.63
CA ASN A 217 -5.27 9.72 26.12
C ASN A 217 -3.98 9.20 25.44
N PRO A 218 -2.95 8.79 26.20
CA PRO A 218 -1.62 8.50 25.67
C PRO A 218 -1.60 7.36 24.65
N ASP A 219 -2.43 6.33 24.81
CA ASP A 219 -2.51 5.22 23.85
C ASP A 219 -3.08 5.67 22.50
N LEU A 220 -4.12 6.52 22.54
CA LEU A 220 -4.70 7.12 21.33
C LEU A 220 -3.69 8.05 20.66
N GLN A 221 -3.02 8.90 21.43
CA GLN A 221 -1.98 9.80 20.94
C GLN A 221 -0.86 9.01 20.25
N ALA A 222 -0.39 7.92 20.86
CA ALA A 222 0.67 7.09 20.30
C ALA A 222 0.27 6.47 18.96
N GLU A 223 -0.95 5.92 18.85
CA GLU A 223 -1.42 5.29 17.61
C GLU A 223 -1.72 6.35 16.52
N VAL A 224 -2.32 7.49 16.87
CA VAL A 224 -2.51 8.63 15.94
C VAL A 224 -1.18 9.12 15.39
N THR A 225 -0.19 9.37 16.27
CA THR A 225 1.16 9.81 15.88
C THR A 225 1.82 8.82 14.92
N LYS A 226 1.74 7.53 15.23
CA LYS A 226 2.28 6.46 14.38
C LYS A 226 1.59 6.39 13.01
N ILE A 227 0.28 6.62 12.94
CA ILE A 227 -0.46 6.65 11.67
C ILE A 227 -0.04 7.87 10.85
N ASN A 228 0.10 9.05 11.47
CA ASN A 228 0.58 10.26 10.79
C ASN A 228 1.99 10.08 10.22
N GLN A 229 2.94 9.57 11.02
CA GLN A 229 4.30 9.27 10.54
C GLN A 229 4.30 8.30 9.34
N LYS A 230 3.38 7.32 9.34
CA LYS A 230 3.23 6.39 8.22
C LYS A 230 2.65 7.08 6.98
N GLN A 231 1.71 8.01 7.15
CA GLN A 231 1.15 8.81 6.06
C GLN A 231 2.20 9.75 5.47
N GLU A 232 2.98 10.45 6.30
CA GLU A 232 4.10 11.31 5.88
C GLU A 232 5.12 10.52 5.06
N ARG A 233 5.61 9.40 5.60
CA ARG A 233 6.56 8.52 4.87
C ARG A 233 5.99 8.01 3.55
N LYS A 234 4.68 7.73 3.50
CA LYS A 234 4.03 7.30 2.26
C LYS A 234 3.99 8.46 1.25
N GLY A 235 3.67 9.68 1.70
CA GLY A 235 3.70 10.89 0.88
C GLY A 235 5.07 11.18 0.30
N GLU A 236 6.13 11.11 1.12
CA GLU A 236 7.52 11.26 0.67
C GLU A 236 7.90 10.21 -0.39
N LEU A 237 7.53 8.95 -0.18
CA LEU A 237 7.79 7.87 -1.13
C LEU A 237 7.03 8.08 -2.45
N GLU A 238 5.79 8.56 -2.39
CA GLU A 238 5.00 8.87 -3.57
C GLU A 238 5.55 10.07 -4.34
N ALA A 239 6.01 11.11 -3.64
CA ALA A 239 6.69 12.26 -4.23
C ALA A 239 8.00 11.84 -4.94
N ALA A 240 8.86 11.08 -4.26
CA ALA A 240 10.11 10.57 -4.85
C ALA A 240 9.84 9.68 -6.08
N ARG A 241 8.78 8.85 -6.05
CA ARG A 241 8.36 8.06 -7.21
C ARG A 241 7.85 8.93 -8.36
N ALA A 242 7.12 10.00 -8.07
CA ALA A 242 6.66 10.93 -9.08
C ALA A 242 7.83 11.67 -9.75
N GLU A 243 8.82 12.11 -8.98
CA GLU A 243 10.05 12.74 -9.50
C GLU A 243 10.85 11.79 -10.39
N LEU A 244 11.03 10.53 -9.96
CA LEU A 244 11.73 9.52 -10.76
C LEU A 244 11.01 9.26 -12.08
N ARG A 245 9.67 9.18 -12.07
CA ARG A 245 8.85 9.04 -13.28
C ARG A 245 9.00 10.26 -14.20
N ALA A 246 8.94 11.47 -13.65
CA ALA A 246 9.13 12.70 -14.42
C ALA A 246 10.52 12.78 -15.06
N HIS A 247 11.56 12.38 -14.33
CA HIS A 247 12.92 12.34 -14.86
C HIS A 247 13.10 11.26 -15.95
N ALA A 248 12.53 10.07 -15.76
CA ALA A 248 12.53 9.02 -16.77
C ALA A 248 11.81 9.45 -18.05
N GLU A 249 10.69 10.17 -17.93
CA GLU A 249 9.94 10.71 -19.06
C GLU A 249 10.76 11.77 -19.82
N LYS A 250 11.39 12.72 -19.09
CA LYS A 250 12.29 13.71 -19.71
C LYS A 250 13.42 13.04 -20.50
N ARG A 251 14.04 11.99 -19.94
CA ARG A 251 15.08 11.22 -20.63
C ARG A 251 14.55 10.50 -21.87
N ARG A 252 13.32 10.00 -21.82
CA ARG A 252 12.67 9.35 -22.97
C ARG A 252 12.43 10.33 -24.10
N ILE A 253 11.90 11.53 -23.78
CA ILE A 253 11.69 12.60 -24.75
C ILE A 253 13.02 13.02 -25.38
N GLN A 254 14.04 13.28 -24.56
CA GLN A 254 15.37 13.66 -25.06
C GLN A 254 16.00 12.58 -25.96
N ALA A 255 15.86 11.30 -25.59
CA ALA A 255 16.37 10.21 -26.41
C ALA A 255 15.65 10.09 -27.76
N GLU A 256 14.35 10.38 -27.81
CA GLU A 256 13.58 10.39 -29.06
C GLU A 256 13.93 11.62 -29.91
N GLU A 257 14.09 12.80 -29.32
CA GLU A 257 14.59 14.00 -30.01
C GLU A 257 15.98 13.77 -30.61
N ASP A 258 16.91 13.18 -29.85
CA ASP A 258 18.25 12.82 -30.32
C ASP A 258 18.20 11.80 -31.46
N ARG A 259 17.26 10.84 -31.38
CA ARG A 259 17.04 9.84 -32.44
C ARG A 259 16.52 10.50 -33.72
N ILE A 260 15.53 11.38 -33.62
CA ILE A 260 15.01 12.14 -34.76
C ILE A 260 16.13 12.95 -35.41
N ARG A 261 16.91 13.68 -34.59
CA ARG A 261 18.06 14.48 -35.07
C ARG A 261 19.11 13.63 -35.79
N ARG A 262 19.39 12.41 -35.31
CA ARG A 262 20.31 11.48 -35.98
C ARG A 262 19.79 11.03 -37.34
N LEU A 263 18.49 10.69 -37.42
CA LEU A 263 17.85 10.28 -38.68
C LEU A 263 17.84 11.42 -39.71
N GLU A 264 17.59 12.66 -39.28
CA GLU A 264 17.67 13.83 -40.15
C GLU A 264 19.09 14.08 -40.66
N ALA A 265 20.10 14.00 -39.78
CA ALA A 265 21.50 14.15 -40.16
C ALA A 265 21.96 13.04 -41.12
N GLU A 266 21.47 11.81 -40.95
CA GLU A 266 21.75 10.70 -41.86
C GLU A 266 21.15 10.93 -43.25
N LYS A 267 19.86 11.31 -43.32
CA LYS A 267 19.20 11.69 -44.58
C LYS A 267 19.92 12.82 -45.30
N GLU A 268 20.39 13.84 -44.57
CA GLU A 268 21.15 14.93 -45.15
C GLU A 268 22.51 14.45 -45.71
N ARG A 269 23.20 13.57 -44.99
CA ARG A 269 24.46 12.96 -45.47
C ARG A 269 24.24 12.14 -46.73
N GLU A 270 23.19 11.33 -46.79
CA GLU A 270 22.82 10.55 -47.96
C GLU A 270 22.48 11.45 -49.16
N ALA A 271 21.70 12.51 -48.95
CA ALA A 271 21.39 13.49 -49.99
C ALA A 271 22.64 14.17 -50.54
N ARG A 272 23.55 14.62 -49.66
CA ARG A 272 24.85 15.21 -50.05
C ARG A 272 25.71 14.21 -50.81
N PHE A 273 25.73 12.95 -50.41
CA PHE A 273 26.48 11.90 -51.09
C PHE A 273 25.91 11.61 -52.49
N ALA A 274 24.58 11.52 -52.61
CA ALA A 274 23.89 11.34 -53.89
C ALA A 274 24.14 12.52 -54.84
N GLU A 275 24.09 13.75 -54.34
CA GLU A 275 24.40 14.95 -55.12
C GLU A 275 25.85 14.94 -55.63
N ARG A 276 26.82 14.59 -54.78
CA ARG A 276 28.23 14.43 -55.19
C ARG A 276 28.38 13.38 -56.28
N LYS A 277 27.78 12.20 -56.10
CA LYS A 277 27.82 11.12 -57.08
C LYS A 277 27.21 11.54 -58.42
N ARG A 278 26.12 12.30 -58.41
CA ARG A 278 25.51 12.87 -59.61
C ARG A 278 26.45 13.86 -60.29
N ARG A 279 27.04 14.81 -59.54
CA ARG A 279 28.02 15.76 -60.08
C ARG A 279 29.25 15.07 -60.69
N ASP A 280 29.77 14.03 -60.03
CA ASP A 280 30.92 13.29 -60.53
C ASP A 280 30.58 12.49 -61.78
N LYS A 281 29.38 11.90 -61.85
CA LYS A 281 28.86 11.25 -63.06
C LYS A 281 28.71 12.24 -64.21
N ASP A 282 28.10 13.39 -63.96
CA ASP A 282 27.91 14.45 -64.97
C ASP A 282 29.26 14.96 -65.50
N LYS A 283 30.25 15.16 -64.61
CA LYS A 283 31.63 15.51 -64.98
C LYS A 283 32.29 14.42 -65.84
N TRP A 284 32.13 13.15 -65.47
CA TRP A 284 32.69 12.04 -66.22
C TRP A 284 32.05 11.91 -67.62
N GLU A 285 30.73 12.05 -67.71
CA GLU A 285 30.01 12.03 -68.99
C GLU A 285 30.41 13.22 -69.88
N ALA A 286 30.52 14.43 -69.31
CA ALA A 286 31.01 15.60 -70.02
C ALA A 286 32.47 15.41 -70.51
N GLN A 287 33.34 14.83 -69.68
CA GLN A 287 34.72 14.54 -70.08
C GLN A 287 34.76 13.48 -71.19
N LYS A 288 33.96 12.41 -71.09
CA LYS A 288 33.85 11.38 -72.11
C LYS A 288 33.36 11.94 -73.45
N GLN A 289 32.38 12.84 -73.43
CA GLN A 289 31.90 13.52 -74.64
C GLN A 289 32.98 14.42 -75.25
N LYS A 290 33.72 15.18 -74.43
CA LYS A 290 34.86 15.99 -74.89
C LYS A 290 35.96 15.14 -75.50
N ASP A 291 36.36 14.06 -74.82
CA ASP A 291 37.38 13.13 -75.31
C ASP A 291 36.94 12.46 -76.61
N ALA A 292 35.67 12.05 -76.74
CA ALA A 292 35.13 11.49 -77.98
C ALA A 292 35.08 12.50 -79.13
N ALA A 293 34.79 13.78 -78.85
CA ALA A 293 34.83 14.85 -79.86
C ALA A 293 36.26 15.11 -80.34
N LEU A 294 37.24 15.15 -79.41
CA LEU A 294 38.66 15.27 -79.73
C LEU A 294 39.15 14.09 -80.59
N GLU A 295 38.82 12.85 -80.22
CA GLU A 295 39.21 11.67 -81.01
C GLU A 295 38.61 11.71 -82.44
N LYS A 296 37.34 12.12 -82.59
CA LYS A 296 36.73 12.30 -83.92
C LYS A 296 37.47 13.34 -84.75
N SER A 297 37.80 14.50 -84.17
CA SER A 297 38.57 15.55 -84.85
C SER A 297 39.97 15.08 -85.25
N VAL A 298 40.68 14.39 -84.35
CA VAL A 298 42.00 13.78 -84.61
C VAL A 298 41.93 12.79 -85.77
N GLN A 299 40.95 11.88 -85.77
CA GLN A 299 40.77 10.89 -86.84
C GLN A 299 40.47 11.56 -88.19
N GLU A 300 39.63 12.59 -88.20
CA GLU A 300 39.29 13.34 -89.41
C GLU A 300 40.50 14.08 -90.00
N LYS A 301 41.32 14.69 -89.15
CA LYS A 301 42.57 15.36 -89.56
C LYS A 301 43.63 14.38 -90.06
N LEU A 302 43.79 13.22 -89.39
CA LEU A 302 44.70 12.17 -89.83
C LEU A 302 44.26 11.57 -91.18
N ARG A 303 42.95 11.38 -91.41
CA ARG A 303 42.43 10.94 -92.72
C ARG A 303 42.69 11.99 -93.80
N SER A 304 42.51 13.27 -93.49
CA SER A 304 42.73 14.37 -94.43
C SER A 304 44.19 14.52 -94.87
N GLN A 305 45.15 14.17 -94.00
CA GLN A 305 46.57 14.15 -94.36
C GLN A 305 46.92 13.14 -95.46
N GLY A 306 46.19 12.03 -95.55
CA GLY A 306 46.34 11.06 -96.64
C GLY A 306 45.96 11.63 -98.02
N ASN A 307 45.17 12.70 -98.06
CA ASN A 307 44.69 13.35 -99.28
C ASN A 307 45.48 14.64 -99.64
N GLY A 308 46.65 14.87 -99.04
CA GLY A 308 47.52 16.02 -99.36
C GLY A 308 47.12 17.36 -98.71
N GLN A 309 46.07 17.39 -97.87
CA GLN A 309 45.73 18.56 -97.06
C GLN A 309 46.37 18.49 -95.68
N ASN A 310 47.44 19.25 -95.46
CA ASN A 310 48.13 19.35 -94.17
C ASN A 310 47.34 20.21 -93.16
N LYS A 311 46.29 19.64 -92.57
CA LYS A 311 45.57 20.25 -91.44
C LYS A 311 46.32 19.99 -90.13
N LYS A 312 46.73 21.06 -89.45
CA LYS A 312 47.45 20.98 -88.17
C LYS A 312 46.53 20.55 -87.01
N LEU A 313 47.06 19.73 -86.09
CA LEU A 313 46.38 19.37 -84.84
C LEU A 313 46.45 20.55 -83.86
N THR A 314 45.36 20.79 -83.12
CA THR A 314 45.39 21.76 -82.02
C THR A 314 46.20 21.19 -80.84
N LEU A 315 46.64 22.06 -79.92
CA LEU A 315 47.40 21.63 -78.74
C LEU A 315 46.65 20.58 -77.90
N GLU A 316 45.32 20.71 -77.79
CA GLU A 316 44.47 19.77 -77.06
C GLU A 316 44.33 18.43 -77.78
N GLU A 317 44.17 18.44 -79.11
CA GLU A 317 44.13 17.23 -79.94
C GLU A 317 45.47 16.48 -79.93
N ALA A 318 46.59 17.20 -79.99
CA ALA A 318 47.92 16.62 -79.93
C ALA A 318 48.18 15.94 -78.56
N ARG A 319 47.77 16.59 -77.47
CA ARG A 319 47.83 15.99 -76.11
C ARG A 319 46.90 14.79 -75.99
N HIS A 320 45.70 14.84 -76.58
CA HIS A 320 44.78 13.70 -76.62
C HIS A 320 45.39 12.52 -77.37
N PHE A 321 45.98 12.76 -78.55
CA PHE A 321 46.66 11.73 -79.35
C PHE A 321 47.83 11.08 -78.59
N GLU A 322 48.67 11.89 -77.92
CA GLU A 322 49.77 11.36 -77.11
C GLU A 322 49.26 10.52 -75.93
N LYS A 323 48.18 10.97 -75.28
CA LYS A 323 47.53 10.25 -74.18
C LYS A 323 46.92 8.91 -74.62
N THR A 324 46.19 8.86 -75.74
CA THR A 324 45.49 7.64 -76.17
C THR A 324 46.39 6.67 -76.92
N ARG A 325 47.37 7.16 -77.68
CA ARG A 325 48.24 6.33 -78.55
C ARG A 325 49.64 6.11 -77.99
N GLY A 326 50.01 6.78 -76.90
CA GLY A 326 51.28 6.62 -76.20
C GLY A 326 52.51 7.10 -77.00
N ARG A 327 52.31 7.88 -78.07
CA ARG A 327 53.37 8.40 -78.94
C ARG A 327 53.04 9.83 -79.39
N ARG A 328 54.07 10.63 -79.63
CA ARG A 328 53.89 12.00 -80.13
C ARG A 328 53.28 12.01 -81.53
N PRO A 329 52.40 12.96 -81.86
CA PRO A 329 51.90 13.12 -83.22
C PRO A 329 53.07 13.34 -84.19
N PRO A 330 52.97 12.87 -85.45
CA PRO A 330 54.00 13.12 -86.47
C PRO A 330 54.32 14.63 -86.57
N ARG A 331 55.61 14.98 -86.70
CA ARG A 331 56.03 16.40 -86.79
C ARG A 331 55.41 17.16 -87.97
N SER A 332 54.96 16.46 -89.00
CA SER A 332 54.24 17.03 -90.16
C SER A 332 52.83 17.54 -89.84
N VAL A 333 52.31 17.29 -88.63
CA VAL A 333 50.96 17.67 -88.20
C VAL A 333 50.95 18.89 -87.24
N PHE A 334 52.12 19.49 -86.96
CA PHE A 334 52.26 20.67 -86.10
C PHE A 334 52.47 21.97 -86.89
#